data_AF-A0A3C0GTS4-F1
#
_entry.id   AF-A0A3C0GTS4-F1
#
_cell.length_a   1.000
_cell.length_b   1.000
_cell.length_c   1.000
_cell.angle_alpha   90.00
_cell.angle_beta   90.00
_cell.angle_gamma   90.00
#
_symmetry.space_group_name_H-M   'P 1'
#
loop_
_entity.id
_entity.type
_entity.pdbx_description
1 polymer ?
#
loop_
_entity_poly.entity_id
_entity_poly.type
_entity_poly.pdbx_seq_one_letter_code
_entity_poly.pdbx_strand_id
1 'polypeptide(L)'
;MRTIQGPSLHLAQFSADQPPFNDLPSIAAWAASQGFKALQIPAWDERLFDVEQAAHSQQYCDDMIAMLAGHGLVISELTTHIFGQLVAVHPA
;
A
#
# COMPACT_ATOMS: atom_id res chain seq x y z
N MET A 1 8.37 12.21 22.03
CA MET A 1 7.64 12.40 20.75
C MET A 1 8.37 13.35 19.79
N ARG A 2 9.68 13.18 19.55
CA ARG A 2 10.43 14.05 18.60
C ARG A 2 10.61 13.41 17.20
N THR A 3 10.15 12.17 17.02
CA THR A 3 10.43 11.34 15.83
C THR A 3 9.18 10.83 15.11
N ILE A 4 7.96 11.17 15.57
CA ILE A 4 6.72 10.77 14.90
C ILE A 4 6.59 11.60 13.62
N GLN A 5 6.52 10.92 12.46
CA GLN A 5 6.51 11.55 11.13
C GLN A 5 5.08 11.78 10.57
N GLY A 6 4.06 11.39 11.32
CA GLY A 6 2.65 11.52 10.96
C GLY A 6 1.92 10.17 10.91
N PRO A 7 0.60 10.18 10.67
CA PRO A 7 -0.20 8.97 10.62
C PRO A 7 0.05 8.18 9.32
N SER A 8 0.12 6.85 9.46
CA SER A 8 0.11 5.91 8.33
C SER A 8 -1.24 5.22 8.22
N LEU A 9 -1.66 4.92 6.99
CA LEU A 9 -2.92 4.23 6.68
C LEU A 9 -2.63 2.81 6.19
N HIS A 10 -3.28 1.81 6.80
CA HIS A 10 -3.25 0.44 6.31
C HIS A 10 -4.27 0.23 5.19
N LEU A 11 -3.82 0.19 3.93
CA LEU A 11 -4.72 0.16 2.77
C LEU A 11 -5.60 -1.08 2.73
N ALA A 12 -5.14 -2.23 3.24
CA ALA A 12 -5.92 -3.47 3.25
C ALA A 12 -7.29 -3.35 3.94
N GLN A 13 -7.46 -2.39 4.87
CA GLN A 13 -8.73 -2.14 5.55
C GLN A 13 -9.73 -1.33 4.72
N PHE A 14 -9.27 -0.71 3.64
CA PHE A 14 -10.04 0.23 2.82
C PHE A 14 -10.17 -0.23 1.37
N SER A 15 -9.26 -1.07 0.85
CA SER A 15 -9.32 -1.61 -0.50
C SER A 15 -10.69 -2.22 -0.82
N ALA A 16 -11.30 -1.80 -1.91
CA ALA A 16 -12.60 -2.28 -2.38
C ALA A 16 -12.69 -2.22 -3.91
N ASP A 17 -13.74 -2.80 -4.50
CA ASP A 17 -13.85 -2.88 -5.96
C ASP A 17 -14.32 -1.58 -6.61
N GLN A 18 -14.61 -0.53 -5.83
CA GLN A 18 -15.17 0.73 -6.29
C GLN A 18 -14.25 1.92 -6.00
N PRO A 19 -14.20 2.93 -6.89
CA PRO A 19 -13.48 4.18 -6.63
C PRO A 19 -13.94 4.90 -5.34
N PRO A 20 -13.01 5.55 -4.62
CA PRO A 20 -11.58 5.69 -4.91
C PRO A 20 -10.71 4.53 -4.36
N PHE A 21 -11.31 3.42 -3.93
CA PHE A 21 -10.61 2.38 -3.16
C PHE A 21 -10.11 1.18 -3.98
N ASN A 22 -10.20 1.26 -5.30
CA ASN A 22 -9.97 0.17 -6.25
C ASN A 22 -8.62 0.23 -6.98
N ASP A 23 -7.87 1.32 -6.83
CA ASP A 23 -6.51 1.47 -7.37
C ASP A 23 -5.65 2.37 -6.48
N LEU A 24 -4.32 2.25 -6.61
CA LEU A 24 -3.38 2.95 -5.75
C LEU A 24 -3.40 4.49 -5.93
N PRO A 25 -3.40 5.05 -7.14
CA PRO A 25 -3.42 6.51 -7.30
C PRO A 25 -4.67 7.17 -6.68
N SER A 26 -5.85 6.57 -6.86
CA SER A 26 -7.12 7.09 -6.35
C SER A 26 -7.17 7.04 -4.82
N ILE A 27 -6.78 5.91 -4.21
CA ILE A 27 -6.79 5.77 -2.75
C ILE A 27 -5.69 6.61 -2.10
N ALA A 28 -4.54 6.83 -2.77
CA ALA A 28 -3.48 7.72 -2.31
C ALA A 28 -3.94 9.19 -2.31
N ALA A 29 -4.59 9.64 -3.39
CA ALA A 29 -5.17 10.99 -3.44
C ALA A 29 -6.21 11.19 -2.32
N TRP A 30 -7.07 10.20 -2.09
CA TRP A 30 -8.01 10.22 -0.97
C TRP A 30 -7.30 10.26 0.39
N ALA A 31 -6.32 9.39 0.63
CA ALA A 31 -5.58 9.34 1.91
C ALA A 31 -4.86 10.66 2.21
N ALA A 32 -4.24 11.27 1.20
CA ALA A 32 -3.62 12.59 1.33
C ALA A 32 -4.65 13.66 1.72
N SER A 33 -5.85 13.63 1.13
CA SER A 33 -6.95 14.56 1.48
C SER A 33 -7.43 14.41 2.93
N GLN A 34 -7.29 13.22 3.52
CA GLN A 34 -7.63 12.94 4.92
C GLN A 34 -6.49 13.29 5.90
N GLY A 35 -5.32 13.72 5.41
CA GLY A 35 -4.19 14.16 6.22
C GLY A 35 -3.17 13.07 6.57
N PHE A 36 -3.26 11.89 5.96
CA PHE A 36 -2.24 10.84 6.11
C PHE A 36 -0.89 11.28 5.53
N LYS A 37 0.19 10.71 6.07
CA LYS A 37 1.58 10.98 5.65
C LYS A 37 2.28 9.76 5.09
N ALA A 38 1.78 8.57 5.39
CA ALA A 38 2.32 7.33 4.87
C ALA A 38 1.23 6.29 4.60
N LEU A 39 1.58 5.30 3.79
CA LEU A 39 0.73 4.16 3.47
C LEU A 39 1.45 2.86 3.83
N GLN A 40 0.71 1.91 4.40
CA GLN A 40 1.10 0.50 4.47
C GLN A 40 0.37 -0.23 3.34
N ILE A 41 1.11 -0.73 2.35
CA ILE A 41 0.58 -1.27 1.11
C ILE A 41 0.51 -2.81 1.22
N PRO A 42 -0.67 -3.44 1.01
CA PRO A 42 -0.79 -4.89 0.99
C PRO A 42 -0.10 -5.46 -0.26
N ALA A 43 1.02 -6.13 -0.06
CA ALA A 43 1.86 -6.63 -1.16
C ALA A 43 1.20 -7.76 -1.97
N TRP A 44 0.07 -8.30 -1.50
CA TRP A 44 -0.69 -9.37 -2.16
C TRP A 44 -1.82 -8.86 -3.05
N ASP A 45 -2.19 -7.58 -2.97
CA ASP A 45 -3.26 -7.00 -3.79
C ASP A 45 -2.64 -6.34 -5.02
N GLU A 46 -2.61 -7.07 -6.15
CA GLU A 46 -2.01 -6.62 -7.42
C GLU A 46 -2.63 -5.33 -7.97
N ARG A 47 -3.84 -4.96 -7.54
CA ARG A 47 -4.45 -3.67 -7.89
C ARG A 47 -3.68 -2.50 -7.28
N LEU A 48 -2.98 -2.75 -6.18
CA LEU A 48 -2.24 -1.76 -5.41
C LEU A 48 -0.72 -1.94 -5.51
N PHE A 49 -0.22 -3.18 -5.61
CA PHE A 49 1.20 -3.48 -5.67
C PHE A 49 1.46 -4.82 -6.35
N ASP A 50 2.30 -4.81 -7.39
CA ASP A 50 2.79 -6.00 -8.07
C ASP A 50 4.16 -6.36 -7.48
N VAL A 51 4.18 -7.38 -6.61
CA VAL A 51 5.40 -7.82 -5.92
C VAL A 51 6.39 -8.50 -6.87
N GLU A 52 5.92 -9.15 -7.92
CA GLU A 52 6.79 -9.81 -8.89
C GLU A 52 7.49 -8.76 -9.74
N GLN A 53 6.74 -7.77 -10.24
CA GLN A 53 7.32 -6.65 -10.97
C GLN A 53 8.29 -5.84 -10.09
N ALA A 54 7.95 -5.59 -8.82
CA ALA A 54 8.84 -4.92 -7.88
C ALA A 54 10.16 -5.68 -7.65
N ALA A 55 10.13 -7.01 -7.66
CA ALA A 55 11.34 -7.83 -7.51
C ALA A 55 12.28 -7.75 -8.72
N HIS A 56 11.76 -7.41 -9.91
CA HIS A 56 12.50 -7.42 -11.17
C HIS A 56 12.72 -6.04 -11.80
N SER A 57 12.10 -4.99 -11.27
CA SER A 57 12.14 -3.64 -11.85
C SER A 57 12.33 -2.55 -10.79
N GLN A 58 13.55 -2.00 -10.72
CA GLN A 58 13.81 -0.81 -9.90
C GLN A 58 12.98 0.39 -10.36
N GLN A 59 12.79 0.53 -11.68
CA GLN A 59 12.00 1.62 -12.25
C GLN A 59 10.56 1.59 -11.74
N TYR A 60 9.95 0.40 -11.62
CA TYR A 60 8.61 0.26 -11.07
C TYR A 60 8.52 0.78 -9.63
N CYS A 61 9.47 0.38 -8.78
CA CYS A 61 9.56 0.86 -7.40
C CYS A 61 9.74 2.39 -7.34
N ASP A 62 10.60 2.95 -8.19
CA ASP A 62 10.89 4.39 -8.24
C ASP A 62 9.67 5.18 -8.73
N ASP A 63 8.96 4.70 -9.76
CA ASP A 63 7.74 5.31 -10.29
C ASP A 63 6.62 5.33 -9.24
N MET A 64 6.46 4.24 -8.48
CA MET A 64 5.51 4.17 -7.38
C MET A 64 5.84 5.16 -6.26
N ILE A 65 7.11 5.23 -5.86
CA ILE A 65 7.57 6.19 -4.85
C ILE A 65 7.34 7.62 -5.34
N ALA A 66 7.66 7.92 -6.60
CA ALA A 66 7.46 9.23 -7.19
C ALA A 66 5.97 9.61 -7.25
N MET A 67 5.10 8.67 -7.61
CA MET A 67 3.64 8.88 -7.63
C MET A 67 3.11 9.23 -6.23
N LEU A 68 3.48 8.45 -5.21
CA LEU A 68 3.06 8.73 -3.83
C LEU A 68 3.65 10.04 -3.30
N ALA A 69 4.90 10.35 -3.64
CA ALA A 69 5.54 11.61 -3.29
C ALA A 69 4.80 12.81 -3.93
N GLY A 70 4.24 12.65 -5.13
CA GLY A 70 3.37 13.63 -5.78
C GLY A 70 2.11 13.96 -4.97
N HIS A 71 1.65 13.04 -4.10
CA HIS A 71 0.57 13.24 -3.14
C HIS A 71 1.05 13.64 -1.74
N GLY A 72 2.37 13.82 -1.53
CA GLY A 72 2.95 14.07 -0.22
C GLY A 72 2.90 12.87 0.73
N LEU A 73 2.83 11.65 0.17
CA LEU A 73 2.79 10.38 0.89
C LEU A 73 4.10 9.62 0.70
N VAL A 74 4.43 8.77 1.66
CA VAL A 74 5.52 7.79 1.57
C VAL A 74 5.01 6.38 1.83
N ILE A 75 5.75 5.38 1.37
CA ILE A 75 5.52 3.99 1.77
C ILE A 75 6.16 3.79 3.14
N SER A 76 5.37 3.48 4.17
CA SER A 76 5.93 3.10 5.49
C SER A 76 6.18 1.61 5.61
N GLU A 77 5.41 0.78 4.90
CA GLU A 77 5.47 -0.68 5.02
C GLU A 77 4.87 -1.35 3.77
N LEU A 78 5.42 -2.51 3.41
CA LEU A 78 4.74 -3.49 2.56
C LEU A 78 4.18 -4.58 3.48
N THR A 79 2.86 -4.66 3.61
CA THR A 79 2.24 -5.65 4.49
C THR A 79 2.14 -6.99 3.75
N THR A 80 2.58 -8.06 4.41
CA THR A 80 2.74 -9.40 3.79
C THR A 80 1.94 -10.47 4.51
N HIS A 81 0.88 -10.08 5.23
CA HIS A 81 0.08 -10.96 6.08
C HIS A 81 -0.34 -12.26 5.35
N ILE A 82 -0.78 -12.18 4.09
CA ILE A 82 -1.18 -13.37 3.31
C ILE A 82 0.03 -14.17 2.81
N PHE A 83 1.13 -13.51 2.45
CA PHE A 83 2.35 -14.20 1.99
C PHE A 83 3.06 -14.96 3.11
N GLY A 84 3.05 -14.42 4.33
CA GLY A 84 3.73 -14.99 5.49
C GLY A 84 2.85 -15.87 6.37
N GLN A 85 1.55 -15.99 6.09
CA GLN A 85 0.64 -16.76 6.93
C GLN A 85 0.79 -18.27 6.68
N LEU A 86 1.11 -19.01 7.76
CA LEU A 86 0.85 -20.44 7.83
C LEU A 86 -0.67 -20.63 7.87
N VAL A 87 -1.28 -20.89 6.72
CA VAL A 87 -2.71 -21.22 6.64
C VAL A 87 -2.90 -22.63 7.20
N ALA A 88 -3.39 -22.73 8.43
CA ALA A 88 -3.88 -23.99 8.97
C ALA A 88 -5.22 -24.32 8.27
N VAL A 89 -5.15 -25.07 7.17
CA VAL A 89 -6.34 -25.65 6.52
C VAL A 89 -6.78 -26.88 7.32
N HIS A 90 -7.99 -26.84 7.89
CA HIS A 90 -8.68 -28.04 8.32
C HIS A 90 -9.40 -28.63 7.09
N PRO A 91 -8.97 -29.80 6.58
CA PRO A 91 -9.72 -30.49 5.54
C PRO A 91 -10.99 -31.04 6.20
N ALA A 92 -12.12 -30.34 6.02
CA ALA A 92 -13.43 -30.94 6.26
C ALA A 92 -13.78 -31.87 5.10
#